data_AF-A0A2E9XLW6-F1
#
_entry.id   AF-A0A2E9XLW6-F1
#
_cell.length_a   1.000
_cell.length_b   1.000
_cell.length_c   1.000
_cell.angle_alpha   90.00
_cell.angle_beta   90.00
_cell.angle_gamma   90.00
#
_symmetry.space_group_name_H-M   'P 1'
#
loop_
_entity.id
_entity.type
_entity.pdbx_description
1 polymer ?
#
loop_
_entity_poly.entity_id
_entity_poly.type
_entity_poly.pdbx_seq_one_letter_code
_entity_poly.pdbx_strand_id
1 'polypeptide(L)'
;MKLLNAGNTKTIKGEAIGYRTYGIHLAPSKISGYNTCPYASKGCALACLNTAGRGIMKTVQQARIDKTKMFFEDREAFMEQLIKEIRSSIKSAKRAGLKPCFRLNLTSDISWEKLTVVGEKTSLFDKRDQTIFDLFPDVTFYDYTKSMSRAKASQRLKGGCWPSNYHLTYSRSEVTNDDWIKKLAHMGVNTAVVFRGQLPEEYLGLDVVSGDETDLRFLDKKGVVVGLTEKGLAKKDETGFVVEPALTSVH
;
A
#
# COMPACT_ATOMS: atom_id res chain seq x y z
N MET A 1 -11.71 -5.23 -18.27
CA MET A 1 -12.12 -5.28 -16.85
C MET A 1 -11.61 -4.04 -16.13
N LYS A 2 -12.37 -3.44 -15.19
CA LYS A 2 -11.90 -2.25 -14.45
C LYS A 2 -10.94 -2.63 -13.33
N LEU A 3 -9.71 -2.10 -13.34
CA LEU A 3 -8.65 -2.42 -12.37
C LEU A 3 -8.67 -1.51 -11.14
N LEU A 4 -8.66 -0.19 -11.35
CA LEU A 4 -8.59 0.84 -10.32
C LEU A 4 -9.96 1.11 -9.67
N ASN A 5 -9.96 1.31 -8.35
CA ASN A 5 -11.10 1.82 -7.59
C ASN A 5 -10.78 3.19 -6.96
N ALA A 6 -11.77 4.07 -6.86
CA ALA A 6 -11.63 5.39 -6.23
C ALA A 6 -12.41 5.52 -4.89
N GLY A 7 -13.23 4.53 -4.55
CA GLY A 7 -14.33 4.66 -3.58
C GLY A 7 -14.22 3.85 -2.29
N ASN A 8 -13.01 3.57 -1.78
CA ASN A 8 -12.92 3.06 -0.41
C ASN A 8 -13.21 4.21 0.57
N THR A 9 -13.96 3.96 1.65
CA THR A 9 -14.36 5.00 2.62
C THR A 9 -13.16 5.81 3.15
N LYS A 10 -11.99 5.18 3.26
CA LYS A 10 -10.74 5.82 3.72
C LYS A 10 -10.05 6.66 2.65
N THR A 11 -10.16 6.29 1.38
CA THR A 11 -9.57 7.05 0.26
C THR A 11 -10.35 8.33 -0.03
N ILE A 12 -11.67 8.30 0.18
CA ILE A 12 -12.54 9.48 0.02
C ILE A 12 -12.19 10.58 1.02
N LYS A 13 -11.75 10.23 2.23
CA LYS A 13 -11.32 11.24 3.23
C LYS A 13 -10.15 12.09 2.76
N GLY A 14 -9.31 11.58 1.84
CA GLY A 14 -8.25 12.36 1.21
C GLY A 14 -8.75 13.53 0.36
N GLU A 15 -9.99 13.47 -0.14
CA GLU A 15 -10.55 14.53 -0.99
C GLU A 15 -10.75 15.81 -0.20
N ALA A 16 -11.06 15.71 1.09
CA ALA A 16 -11.18 16.85 2.00
C ALA A 16 -9.87 17.65 2.15
N ILE A 17 -8.72 17.02 1.86
CA ILE A 17 -7.40 17.68 1.86
C ILE A 17 -6.77 17.77 0.46
N GLY A 18 -7.59 17.66 -0.59
CA GLY A 18 -7.18 17.94 -1.96
C GLY A 18 -6.59 16.76 -2.74
N TYR A 19 -6.72 15.52 -2.27
CA TYR A 19 -6.17 14.33 -2.93
C TYR A 19 -7.26 13.31 -3.29
N ARG A 20 -7.10 12.64 -4.43
CA ARG A 20 -7.93 11.49 -4.81
C ARG A 20 -7.07 10.25 -5.01
N THR A 21 -7.24 9.26 -4.14
CA THR A 21 -6.55 7.97 -4.26
C THR A 21 -7.31 7.03 -5.17
N TYR A 22 -6.58 6.42 -6.09
CA TYR A 22 -7.02 5.26 -6.87
C TYR A 22 -6.20 4.03 -6.47
N GLY A 23 -6.82 2.86 -6.32
CA GLY A 23 -6.06 1.68 -5.92
C GLY A 23 -6.47 0.37 -6.57
N ILE A 24 -5.65 -0.66 -6.37
CA ILE A 24 -5.91 -2.01 -6.87
C ILE A 24 -6.04 -2.95 -5.68
N HIS A 25 -7.19 -3.63 -5.63
CA HIS A 25 -7.33 -4.84 -4.82
C HIS A 25 -7.08 -6.06 -5.71
N LEU A 26 -5.99 -6.77 -5.45
CA LEU A 26 -5.74 -8.12 -5.95
C LEU A 26 -6.21 -9.14 -4.89
N ALA A 27 -6.55 -10.35 -5.30
CA ALA A 27 -6.77 -11.46 -4.37
C ALA A 27 -5.48 -11.71 -3.57
N PRO A 28 -5.50 -11.64 -2.22
CA PRO A 28 -4.31 -11.77 -1.38
C PRO A 28 -3.83 -13.22 -1.30
N SER A 29 -2.58 -13.41 -0.85
CA SER A 29 -1.99 -14.74 -0.65
C SER A 29 -2.23 -15.58 -1.91
N LYS A 30 -2.66 -16.85 -1.78
CA LYS A 30 -2.92 -17.77 -2.89
C LYS A 30 -4.41 -17.93 -3.24
N ILE A 31 -5.30 -17.01 -2.84
CA ILE A 31 -6.76 -17.15 -3.03
C ILE A 31 -7.13 -17.35 -4.52
N SER A 32 -6.41 -16.71 -5.44
CA SER A 32 -6.63 -16.87 -6.88
C SER A 32 -5.88 -18.06 -7.51
N GLY A 33 -5.06 -18.78 -6.74
CA GLY A 33 -4.06 -19.74 -7.22
C GLY A 33 -2.65 -19.17 -7.34
N TYR A 34 -2.49 -17.84 -7.34
CA TYR A 34 -1.19 -17.16 -7.43
C TYR A 34 -0.87 -16.37 -6.17
N ASN A 35 0.39 -16.35 -5.72
CA ASN A 35 0.78 -15.63 -4.50
C ASN A 35 1.05 -14.13 -4.75
N THR A 36 0.20 -13.26 -4.19
CA THR A 36 0.37 -11.79 -4.26
C THR A 36 0.92 -11.15 -2.99
N CYS A 37 1.09 -11.93 -1.91
CA CYS A 37 1.61 -11.46 -0.62
C CYS A 37 2.79 -12.34 -0.16
N PRO A 38 3.93 -12.33 -0.87
CA PRO A 38 5.05 -13.23 -0.58
C PRO A 38 5.66 -13.05 0.82
N TYR A 39 5.44 -11.90 1.46
CA TYR A 39 5.96 -11.55 2.77
C TYR A 39 4.88 -11.55 3.88
N ALA A 40 3.70 -12.12 3.63
CA ALA A 40 2.66 -12.20 4.65
C ALA A 40 3.09 -13.13 5.80
N SER A 41 3.05 -12.61 7.02
CA SER A 41 3.14 -13.41 8.25
C SER A 41 1.84 -14.19 8.51
N LYS A 42 1.87 -15.11 9.48
CA LYS A 42 0.68 -15.90 9.87
C LYS A 42 -0.45 -14.97 10.34
N GLY A 43 -0.13 -14.04 11.23
CA GLY A 43 -1.06 -13.06 11.76
C GLY A 43 -1.63 -12.15 10.68
N CYS A 44 -0.78 -11.66 9.78
CA CYS A 44 -1.24 -10.86 8.64
C CYS A 44 -2.21 -11.62 7.73
N ALA A 45 -1.95 -12.90 7.47
CA ALA A 45 -2.82 -13.72 6.64
C ALA A 45 -4.18 -13.96 7.30
N LEU A 46 -4.19 -14.24 8.61
CA LEU A 46 -5.41 -14.45 9.40
C LEU A 46 -6.22 -13.15 9.57
N ALA A 47 -5.55 -12.04 9.82
CA ALA A 47 -6.15 -10.73 10.03
C ALA A 47 -6.45 -9.96 8.72
N CYS A 48 -6.32 -10.62 7.55
CA CYS A 48 -6.34 -9.95 6.26
C CYS A 48 -7.61 -9.11 6.03
N LEU A 49 -7.42 -7.86 5.56
CA LEU A 49 -8.50 -6.93 5.23
C LEU A 49 -9.31 -7.32 3.99
N ASN A 50 -8.94 -8.38 3.27
CA ASN A 50 -9.63 -8.81 2.06
C ASN A 50 -11.13 -9.08 2.28
N THR A 51 -11.53 -9.56 3.45
CA THR A 51 -12.95 -9.79 3.76
C THR A 51 -13.60 -8.66 4.55
N ALA A 52 -12.88 -7.57 4.85
CA ALA A 52 -13.44 -6.46 5.62
C ALA A 52 -14.47 -5.64 4.80
N GLY A 53 -15.59 -5.28 5.45
CA GLY A 53 -16.65 -4.47 4.84
C GLY A 53 -17.22 -5.13 3.58
N ARG A 54 -17.34 -4.36 2.48
CA ARG A 54 -17.79 -4.87 1.17
C ARG A 54 -16.84 -5.92 0.56
N GLY A 55 -15.63 -6.08 1.11
CA GLY A 55 -14.68 -7.09 0.68
C GLY A 55 -15.25 -8.51 0.72
N ILE A 56 -16.12 -8.84 1.68
CA ILE A 56 -16.71 -10.18 1.81
C ILE A 56 -17.67 -10.56 0.67
N MET A 57 -18.18 -9.59 -0.09
CA MET A 57 -19.18 -9.85 -1.13
C MET A 57 -18.59 -10.71 -2.26
N LYS A 58 -19.34 -11.73 -2.70
CA LYS A 58 -18.90 -12.68 -3.74
C LYS A 58 -18.44 -11.98 -5.03
N THR A 59 -19.16 -10.95 -5.47
CA THR A 59 -18.82 -10.17 -6.67
C THR A 59 -17.50 -9.41 -6.52
N VAL A 60 -17.21 -8.90 -5.32
CA VAL A 60 -15.93 -8.22 -5.01
C VAL A 60 -14.78 -9.22 -4.96
N GLN A 61 -14.99 -10.39 -4.34
CA GLN A 61 -13.99 -11.46 -4.33
C GLN A 61 -13.68 -11.96 -5.73
N GLN A 62 -14.70 -12.24 -6.54
CA GLN A 62 -14.52 -12.69 -7.92
C GLN A 62 -13.74 -11.66 -8.73
N ALA A 63 -14.11 -10.37 -8.65
CA ALA A 63 -13.37 -9.31 -9.34
C ALA A 63 -11.89 -9.22 -8.91
N ARG A 64 -11.56 -9.48 -7.65
CA ARG A 64 -10.16 -9.53 -7.17
C ARG A 64 -9.42 -10.74 -7.71
N ILE A 65 -10.08 -11.90 -7.78
CA ILE A 65 -9.52 -13.12 -8.35
C ILE A 65 -9.24 -12.93 -9.84
N ASP A 66 -10.21 -12.41 -10.60
CA ASP A 66 -10.08 -12.19 -12.04
C ASP A 66 -8.95 -11.20 -12.35
N LYS A 67 -8.83 -10.11 -11.58
CA LYS A 67 -7.69 -9.17 -11.67
C LYS A 67 -6.37 -9.85 -11.41
N THR A 68 -6.27 -10.68 -10.38
CA THR A 68 -5.04 -11.40 -10.08
C THR A 68 -4.70 -12.41 -11.18
N LYS A 69 -5.68 -13.16 -11.69
CA LYS A 69 -5.46 -14.09 -12.80
C LYS A 69 -4.97 -13.35 -14.03
N MET A 70 -5.65 -12.28 -14.44
CA MET A 70 -5.20 -11.43 -15.54
C MET A 70 -3.78 -10.91 -15.31
N PHE A 71 -3.45 -10.45 -14.11
CA PHE A 71 -2.09 -10.02 -13.76
C PHE A 71 -1.05 -11.12 -14.02
N PHE A 72 -1.30 -12.39 -13.69
CA PHE A 72 -0.32 -13.47 -13.87
C PHE A 72 -0.38 -14.20 -15.22
N GLU A 73 -1.57 -14.32 -15.81
CA GLU A 73 -1.83 -15.09 -17.03
C GLU A 73 -1.73 -14.22 -18.29
N ASP A 74 -2.04 -12.92 -18.20
CA ASP A 74 -2.01 -11.95 -19.29
C ASP A 74 -1.52 -10.58 -18.80
N ARG A 75 -0.22 -10.55 -18.47
CA ARG A 75 0.49 -9.39 -17.93
C ARG A 75 0.34 -8.15 -18.82
N GLU A 76 0.44 -8.32 -20.12
CA GLU A 76 0.45 -7.23 -21.09
C GLU A 76 -0.91 -6.53 -21.08
N ALA A 77 -2.01 -7.28 -21.25
CA ALA A 77 -3.35 -6.70 -21.21
C ALA A 77 -3.66 -6.07 -19.84
N PHE A 78 -3.14 -6.64 -18.74
CA PHE A 78 -3.30 -6.04 -17.41
C PHE A 78 -2.62 -4.66 -17.35
N MET A 79 -1.37 -4.56 -17.81
CA MET A 79 -0.60 -3.32 -17.77
C MET A 79 -1.17 -2.27 -18.72
N GLU A 80 -1.59 -2.63 -19.93
CA GLU A 80 -2.27 -1.73 -20.86
C GLU A 80 -3.55 -1.13 -20.25
N GLN A 81 -4.38 -1.97 -19.65
CA GLN A 81 -5.60 -1.54 -18.98
C GLN A 81 -5.29 -0.63 -17.78
N LEU A 82 -4.26 -0.95 -16.99
CA LEU A 82 -3.83 -0.13 -15.86
C LEU A 82 -3.38 1.26 -16.30
N ILE A 83 -2.54 1.34 -17.34
CA ILE A 83 -2.03 2.60 -17.91
C ILE A 83 -3.18 3.46 -18.41
N LYS A 84 -4.12 2.87 -19.16
CA LYS A 84 -5.35 3.55 -19.63
C LYS A 84 -6.15 4.12 -18.46
N GLU A 85 -6.32 3.34 -17.39
CA GLU A 85 -7.06 3.77 -16.21
C GLU A 85 -6.33 4.85 -15.41
N ILE A 86 -5.01 4.80 -15.27
CA ILE A 86 -4.22 5.88 -14.64
C ILE A 86 -4.39 7.18 -15.41
N ARG A 87 -4.22 7.17 -16.75
CA ARG A 87 -4.41 8.36 -17.60
C ARG A 87 -5.80 8.98 -17.44
N SER A 88 -6.85 8.16 -17.44
CA SER A 88 -8.22 8.64 -17.26
C SER A 88 -8.48 9.16 -15.85
N SER A 89 -7.90 8.51 -14.83
CA SER A 89 -7.99 8.91 -13.42
C SER A 89 -7.31 10.25 -13.17
N ILE A 90 -6.13 10.49 -13.77
CA ILE A 90 -5.44 11.78 -13.71
C ILE A 90 -6.34 12.90 -14.28
N LYS A 91 -6.93 12.68 -15.46
CA LYS A 91 -7.84 13.66 -16.08
C LYS A 91 -9.06 13.91 -15.18
N SER A 92 -9.64 12.85 -14.60
CA SER A 92 -10.80 12.94 -13.72
C SER A 92 -10.51 13.71 -12.43
N ALA A 93 -9.38 13.43 -11.75
CA ALA A 93 -8.98 14.12 -10.54
C ALA A 93 -8.69 15.61 -10.81
N LYS A 94 -7.94 15.92 -11.89
CA LYS A 94 -7.65 17.31 -12.29
C LYS A 94 -8.92 18.12 -12.56
N ARG A 95 -9.91 17.54 -13.26
CA ARG A 95 -11.22 18.20 -13.49
C ARG A 95 -11.97 18.48 -12.19
N ALA A 96 -11.76 17.68 -11.15
CA ALA A 96 -12.35 17.87 -9.84
C ALA A 96 -11.50 18.78 -8.92
N GLY A 97 -10.40 19.37 -9.41
CA GLY A 97 -9.49 20.17 -8.58
C GLY A 97 -8.66 19.37 -7.58
N LEU A 98 -8.55 18.05 -7.76
CA LEU A 98 -7.87 17.13 -6.83
C LEU A 98 -6.55 16.62 -7.41
N LYS A 99 -5.58 16.35 -6.53
CA LYS A 99 -4.30 15.71 -6.86
C LYS A 99 -4.49 14.18 -6.91
N PRO A 100 -4.29 13.52 -8.07
CA PRO A 100 -4.39 12.06 -8.16
C PRO A 100 -3.20 11.40 -7.46
N CYS A 101 -3.46 10.32 -6.72
CA CYS A 101 -2.43 9.44 -6.18
C CYS A 101 -2.86 7.97 -6.29
N PHE A 102 -1.91 7.05 -6.27
CA PHE A 102 -2.14 5.65 -6.63
C PHE A 102 -1.57 4.67 -5.61
N ARG A 103 -2.42 3.73 -5.16
CA ARG A 103 -2.05 2.64 -4.25
C ARG A 103 -2.29 1.29 -4.92
N LEU A 104 -1.26 0.77 -5.58
CA LEU A 104 -1.35 -0.45 -6.38
C LEU A 104 -1.38 -1.72 -5.53
N ASN A 105 -1.02 -1.62 -4.24
CA ASN A 105 -1.08 -2.68 -3.23
C ASN A 105 -2.07 -2.32 -2.11
N LEU A 106 -3.37 -2.51 -2.35
CA LEU A 106 -4.37 -2.47 -1.27
C LEU A 106 -4.39 -3.77 -0.45
N THR A 107 -4.49 -4.91 -1.14
CA THR A 107 -4.55 -6.26 -0.54
C THR A 107 -3.49 -7.21 -1.10
N SER A 108 -2.37 -6.65 -1.56
CA SER A 108 -1.21 -7.36 -2.09
C SER A 108 0.09 -6.73 -1.60
N ASP A 109 1.24 -7.33 -1.92
CA ASP A 109 2.58 -6.78 -1.68
C ASP A 109 3.48 -7.10 -2.89
N ILE A 110 3.07 -6.62 -4.06
CA ILE A 110 3.79 -6.77 -5.33
C ILE A 110 4.92 -5.74 -5.39
N SER A 111 6.10 -6.17 -5.86
CA SER A 111 7.26 -5.31 -6.14
C SER A 111 7.11 -4.60 -7.48
N TRP A 112 6.18 -3.65 -7.58
CA TRP A 112 5.90 -2.88 -8.81
C TRP A 112 7.13 -2.18 -9.37
N GLU A 113 8.10 -1.82 -8.51
CA GLU A 113 9.36 -1.17 -8.90
C GLU A 113 10.29 -2.08 -9.70
N LYS A 114 9.96 -3.37 -9.81
CA LYS A 114 10.68 -4.35 -10.61
C LYS A 114 9.91 -4.76 -11.87
N LEU A 115 8.68 -4.28 -12.04
CA LEU A 115 7.83 -4.63 -13.18
C LEU A 115 8.04 -3.61 -14.29
N THR A 116 8.59 -4.07 -15.41
CA THR A 116 8.77 -3.29 -16.61
C THR A 116 7.52 -3.34 -17.48
N VAL A 117 7.25 -2.22 -18.15
CA VAL A 117 6.18 -2.06 -19.13
C VAL A 117 6.82 -2.17 -20.51
N VAL A 118 6.40 -3.16 -21.29
CA VAL A 118 6.82 -3.33 -22.68
C VAL A 118 5.89 -2.52 -23.58
N GLY A 119 6.43 -1.83 -24.59
CA GLY A 119 5.63 -1.33 -25.72
C GLY A 119 5.21 0.15 -25.69
N GLU A 120 5.41 0.91 -24.61
CA GLU A 120 5.17 2.36 -24.64
C GLU A 120 6.44 3.12 -25.07
N LYS A 121 6.48 3.55 -26.33
CA LYS A 121 7.54 4.44 -26.84
C LYS A 121 7.27 5.87 -26.36
N THR A 122 7.94 6.30 -25.30
CA THR A 122 7.86 7.69 -24.79
C THR A 122 8.88 8.63 -25.47
N SER A 123 9.90 8.07 -26.14
CA SER A 123 10.88 8.80 -26.97
C SER A 123 11.59 7.84 -27.93
N LEU A 124 11.94 8.28 -29.14
CA LEU A 124 12.78 7.50 -30.09
C LEU A 124 14.19 7.19 -29.54
N PHE A 125 14.59 7.83 -28.44
CA PHE A 125 15.91 7.70 -27.82
C PHE A 125 15.91 6.92 -26.50
N ASP A 126 14.75 6.56 -25.93
CA ASP A 126 14.71 5.83 -24.66
C ASP A 126 14.64 4.32 -24.91
N LYS A 127 15.77 3.64 -24.70
CA LYS A 127 15.95 2.20 -24.92
C LYS A 127 15.87 1.37 -23.62
N ARG A 128 15.52 2.00 -22.49
CA ARG A 128 15.41 1.29 -21.21
C ARG A 128 13.99 0.82 -20.98
N ASP A 129 13.86 -0.38 -20.42
CA ASP A 129 12.60 -0.87 -19.91
C ASP A 129 12.08 0.08 -18.82
N GLN A 130 10.90 0.67 -19.05
CA GLN A 130 10.28 1.65 -18.14
C GLN A 130 9.35 0.94 -17.15
N THR A 131 9.30 1.38 -15.91
CA THR A 131 8.28 0.95 -14.94
C THR A 131 7.04 1.84 -15.03
N ILE A 132 5.97 1.45 -14.33
CA ILE A 132 4.77 2.31 -14.21
C ILE A 132 5.10 3.68 -13.58
N PHE A 133 6.15 3.75 -12.77
CA PHE A 133 6.57 4.99 -12.11
C PHE A 133 7.26 5.95 -13.08
N ASP A 134 8.01 5.42 -14.03
CA ASP A 134 8.68 6.20 -15.09
C ASP A 134 7.67 6.77 -16.09
N LEU A 135 6.58 6.04 -16.36
CA LEU A 135 5.51 6.50 -17.26
C LEU A 135 4.65 7.63 -16.66
N PHE A 136 4.62 7.76 -15.34
CA PHE A 136 3.80 8.74 -14.63
C PHE A 136 4.59 9.49 -13.56
N PRO A 137 5.64 10.24 -13.92
CA PRO A 137 6.54 10.88 -12.96
C PRO A 137 5.84 11.98 -12.13
N ASP A 138 4.77 12.58 -12.67
CA ASP A 138 4.07 13.73 -12.07
C ASP A 138 3.00 13.35 -11.02
N VAL A 139 2.82 12.06 -10.74
CA VAL A 139 1.82 11.60 -9.76
C VAL A 139 2.45 10.76 -8.68
N THR A 140 1.86 10.80 -7.49
CA THR A 140 2.37 10.05 -6.35
C THR A 140 1.81 8.63 -6.34
N PHE A 141 2.71 7.66 -6.27
CA PHE A 141 2.41 6.29 -5.90
C PHE A 141 2.79 6.05 -4.46
N TYR A 142 2.03 5.22 -3.77
CA TYR A 142 2.38 4.82 -2.41
C TYR A 142 1.79 3.47 -2.06
N ASP A 143 2.51 2.67 -1.29
CA ASP A 143 2.07 1.34 -0.89
C ASP A 143 2.58 0.95 0.50
N TYR A 144 2.03 -0.15 1.01
CA TYR A 144 2.51 -0.79 2.23
C TYR A 144 3.28 -2.04 1.81
N THR A 145 4.38 -2.33 2.51
CA THR A 145 5.14 -3.57 2.27
C THR A 145 5.54 -4.22 3.59
N LYS A 146 5.56 -5.56 3.62
CA LYS A 146 6.19 -6.34 4.70
C LYS A 146 7.63 -6.71 4.37
N SER A 147 8.09 -6.38 3.17
CA SER A 147 9.46 -6.61 2.75
C SER A 147 10.40 -5.58 3.37
N MET A 148 11.18 -6.02 4.35
CA MET A 148 12.22 -5.22 4.97
C MET A 148 13.26 -4.72 3.96
N SER A 149 13.57 -5.51 2.93
CA SER A 149 14.54 -5.13 1.90
C SER A 149 13.99 -4.01 1.00
N ARG A 150 12.70 -4.07 0.61
CA ARG A 150 12.04 -3.00 -0.15
C ARG A 150 11.92 -1.72 0.66
N ALA A 151 11.48 -1.83 1.92
CA ALA A 151 11.39 -0.70 2.84
C ALA A 151 12.74 0.01 3.01
N LYS A 152 13.83 -0.75 3.21
CA LYS A 152 15.19 -0.17 3.27
C LYS A 152 15.61 0.44 1.95
N ALA A 153 15.31 -0.21 0.82
CA ALA A 153 15.66 0.27 -0.50
C ALA A 153 14.97 1.60 -0.85
N SER A 154 13.76 1.85 -0.35
CA SER A 154 13.01 3.08 -0.63
C SER A 154 13.64 4.36 -0.08
N GLN A 155 14.59 4.25 0.86
CA GLN A 155 15.34 5.38 1.41
C GLN A 155 16.80 5.40 0.97
N ARG A 156 17.25 4.45 0.15
CA ARG A 156 18.64 4.42 -0.32
C ARG A 156 18.84 5.51 -1.38
N LEU A 157 19.44 6.62 -0.96
CA LEU A 157 19.89 7.69 -1.86
C LEU A 157 21.14 7.32 -2.69
N LYS A 158 21.86 6.25 -2.32
CA LYS A 158 23.11 5.84 -2.99
C LYS A 158 23.01 4.42 -3.55
N GLY A 159 23.10 4.31 -4.89
CA GLY A 159 23.33 3.06 -5.62
C GLY A 159 22.10 2.25 -6.05
N GLY A 160 20.87 2.69 -5.73
CA GLY A 160 19.64 2.09 -6.23
C GLY A 160 18.67 3.17 -6.70
N CYS A 161 18.15 3.07 -7.93
CA CYS A 161 17.15 3.99 -8.45
C CYS A 161 15.78 3.65 -7.88
N TRP A 162 15.52 4.02 -6.62
CA TRP A 162 14.14 4.00 -6.13
C TRP A 162 13.34 5.12 -6.83
N PRO A 163 12.15 4.86 -7.38
CA PRO A 163 11.37 5.90 -8.04
C PRO A 163 11.03 7.04 -7.07
N SER A 164 11.38 8.27 -7.43
CA SER A 164 11.20 9.45 -6.55
C SER A 164 9.72 9.75 -6.25
N ASN A 165 8.81 9.29 -7.10
CA ASN A 165 7.37 9.41 -6.96
C ASN A 165 6.71 8.18 -6.29
N TYR A 166 7.47 7.25 -5.71
CA TYR A 166 6.93 6.06 -5.03
C TYR A 166 7.30 6.02 -3.54
N HIS A 167 6.30 6.10 -2.66
CA HIS A 167 6.48 6.03 -1.22
C HIS A 167 6.13 4.62 -0.67
N LEU A 168 6.98 4.07 0.20
CA LEU A 168 6.66 2.84 0.94
C LEU A 168 6.58 3.06 2.44
N THR A 169 5.47 2.59 3.01
CA THR A 169 5.30 2.41 4.45
C THR A 169 5.56 0.95 4.80
N TYR A 170 6.48 0.68 5.73
CA TYR A 170 6.70 -0.69 6.21
C TYR A 170 5.51 -1.13 7.05
N SER A 171 5.00 -2.35 6.87
CA SER A 171 3.90 -2.91 7.64
C SER A 171 4.46 -3.90 8.65
N ARG A 172 4.39 -3.54 9.93
CA ARG A 172 4.79 -4.41 11.04
C ARG A 172 3.94 -5.70 11.05
N SER A 173 4.57 -6.78 11.49
CA SER A 173 3.93 -8.08 11.77
C SER A 173 4.35 -8.59 13.14
N GLU A 174 3.69 -9.63 13.63
CA GLU A 174 3.99 -10.31 14.88
C GLU A 174 5.43 -10.85 14.96
N VAL A 175 6.07 -11.12 13.82
CA VAL A 175 7.46 -11.60 13.76
C VAL A 175 8.48 -10.48 13.51
N THR A 176 8.05 -9.23 13.40
CA THR A 176 8.94 -8.08 13.24
C THR A 176 9.62 -7.78 14.56
N ASN A 177 10.96 -7.77 14.59
CA ASN A 177 11.73 -7.34 15.75
C ASN A 177 11.66 -5.80 15.90
N ASP A 178 11.40 -5.33 17.12
CA ASP A 178 11.23 -3.91 17.46
C ASP A 178 12.46 -3.05 17.15
N ASP A 179 13.68 -3.57 17.28
CA ASP A 179 14.91 -2.85 16.90
C ASP A 179 14.93 -2.55 15.39
N TRP A 180 14.29 -3.38 14.56
CA TRP A 180 14.17 -3.06 13.14
C TRP A 180 13.23 -1.90 12.89
N ILE A 181 12.18 -1.73 13.69
CA ILE A 181 11.25 -0.60 13.59
C ILE A 181 12.02 0.69 13.89
N LYS A 182 12.80 0.73 14.98
CA LYS A 182 13.65 1.86 15.33
C LYS A 182 14.70 2.16 14.23
N LYS A 183 15.34 1.13 13.68
CA LYS A 183 16.31 1.29 12.58
C LYS A 183 15.66 1.85 11.31
N LEU A 184 14.46 1.37 10.94
CA LEU A 184 13.70 1.88 9.81
C LEU A 184 13.31 3.35 10.04
N ALA A 185 12.89 3.70 11.25
CA ALA A 185 12.58 5.07 11.64
C ALA A 185 13.78 6.00 11.45
N HIS A 186 14.97 5.61 11.93
CA HIS A 186 16.21 6.37 11.71
C HIS A 186 16.61 6.52 10.24
N MET A 187 16.20 5.59 9.38
CA MET A 187 16.37 5.69 7.92
C MET A 187 15.31 6.58 7.25
N GLY A 188 14.31 7.07 7.99
CA GLY A 188 13.20 7.86 7.46
C GLY A 188 12.04 7.04 6.89
N VAL A 189 11.98 5.73 7.15
CA VAL A 189 10.86 4.86 6.75
C VAL A 189 9.77 4.89 7.81
N ASN A 190 8.54 5.17 7.38
CA ASN A 190 7.37 5.09 8.26
C ASN A 190 6.96 3.62 8.47
N THR A 191 6.56 3.27 9.68
CA THR A 191 6.12 1.91 10.03
C THR A 191 4.66 1.90 10.47
N ALA A 192 3.81 1.20 9.73
CA ALA A 192 2.43 0.96 10.10
C ALA A 192 2.31 -0.17 11.13
N VAL A 193 1.59 0.11 12.22
CA VAL A 193 1.31 -0.80 13.31
C VAL A 193 -0.20 -0.81 13.57
N VAL A 194 -0.77 -2.00 13.71
CA VAL A 194 -2.19 -2.14 14.06
C VAL A 194 -2.28 -2.27 15.57
N PHE A 195 -3.05 -1.40 16.21
CA PHE A 195 -3.27 -1.38 17.65
C PHE A 195 -4.69 -1.83 18.00
N ARG A 196 -4.85 -2.39 19.19
CA ARG A 196 -6.14 -2.76 19.76
C ARG A 196 -6.87 -1.55 20.32
N GLY A 197 -8.06 -1.25 19.79
CA GLY A 197 -9.03 -0.32 20.36
C GLY A 197 -8.67 1.16 20.22
N GLN A 198 -7.45 1.54 20.62
CA GLN A 198 -6.96 2.92 20.63
C GLN A 198 -5.51 3.01 20.14
N LEU A 199 -5.12 4.20 19.68
CA LEU A 199 -3.74 4.49 19.29
C LEU A 199 -3.02 5.13 20.49
N PRO A 200 -1.85 4.61 20.91
CA PRO A 200 -1.02 5.29 21.89
C PRO A 200 -0.39 6.55 21.28
N GLU A 201 0.10 7.48 22.09
CA GLU A 201 0.84 8.66 21.61
C GLU A 201 2.23 8.29 21.06
N GLU A 202 2.87 7.31 21.70
CA GLU A 202 4.17 6.77 21.30
C GLU A 202 4.17 5.24 21.24
N TYR A 203 5.00 4.69 20.36
CA TYR A 203 5.31 3.26 20.29
C TYR A 203 6.80 3.07 20.07
N LEU A 204 7.46 2.35 20.98
CA LEU A 204 8.93 2.15 20.97
C LEU A 204 9.73 3.47 21.03
N GLY A 205 9.17 4.51 21.65
CA GLY A 205 9.76 5.86 21.72
C GLY A 205 9.68 6.64 20.40
N LEU A 206 8.75 6.27 19.52
CA LEU A 206 8.48 6.94 18.25
C LEU A 206 7.06 7.50 18.27
N ASP A 207 6.89 8.73 17.77
CA ASP A 207 5.59 9.37 17.55
C ASP A 207 4.65 8.45 16.77
N VAL A 208 3.41 8.32 17.25
CA VAL A 208 2.33 7.62 16.56
C VAL A 208 1.40 8.64 15.91
N VAL A 209 1.35 8.62 14.57
CA VAL A 209 0.39 9.41 13.79
C VAL A 209 -0.83 8.56 13.44
N SER A 210 -2.01 9.18 13.45
CA SER A 210 -3.25 8.46 13.12
C SER A 210 -3.29 8.05 11.66
N GLY A 211 -3.18 6.75 11.46
CA GLY A 211 -3.34 6.13 10.17
C GLY A 211 -4.79 6.07 9.72
N ASP A 212 -5.79 6.33 10.59
CA ASP A 212 -7.22 6.09 10.32
C ASP A 212 -7.98 7.25 9.66
N GLU A 213 -7.42 8.45 9.74
CA GLU A 213 -8.00 9.67 9.18
C GLU A 213 -7.89 9.71 7.66
N THR A 214 -6.70 9.51 7.11
CA THR A 214 -6.49 9.40 5.66
C THR A 214 -5.60 8.20 5.37
N ASP A 215 -5.46 7.85 4.09
CA ASP A 215 -4.52 6.80 3.65
C ASP A 215 -3.19 7.39 3.11
N LEU A 216 -3.01 8.71 3.19
CA LEU A 216 -2.00 9.48 2.44
C LEU A 216 -0.66 9.55 3.17
N ARG A 217 0.00 8.40 3.32
CA ARG A 217 1.21 8.25 4.15
C ARG A 217 2.43 9.03 3.69
N PHE A 218 2.46 9.38 2.41
CA PHE A 218 3.52 10.22 1.84
C PHE A 218 3.46 11.69 2.34
N LEU A 219 2.40 12.08 3.03
CA LEU A 219 2.28 13.40 3.68
C LEU A 219 2.70 13.38 5.15
N ASP A 220 2.84 12.19 5.76
CA ASP A 220 3.25 12.08 7.15
C ASP A 220 4.73 12.51 7.31
N LYS A 221 5.12 12.90 8.53
CA LYS A 221 6.55 13.05 8.88
C LYS A 221 7.29 11.73 8.60
N LYS A 222 8.59 11.82 8.33
CA LYS A 222 9.43 10.63 8.11
C LYS A 222 9.85 10.00 9.43
N GLY A 223 9.94 8.68 9.45
CA GLY A 223 10.42 7.90 10.58
C GLY A 223 9.42 7.72 11.72
N VAL A 224 8.12 7.92 11.46
CA VAL A 224 7.06 7.80 12.48
C VAL A 224 6.38 6.43 12.44
N VAL A 225 5.66 6.12 13.51
CA VAL A 225 4.73 4.99 13.55
C VAL A 225 3.37 5.48 13.03
N VAL A 226 2.83 4.76 12.05
CA VAL A 226 1.49 4.99 11.52
C VAL A 226 0.54 4.04 12.25
N GLY A 227 -0.17 4.54 13.25
CA GLY A 227 -1.09 3.75 14.06
C GLY A 227 -2.42 3.48 13.34
N LEU A 228 -2.87 2.23 13.32
CA LEU A 228 -4.14 1.83 12.73
C LEU A 228 -4.97 1.07 13.77
N THR A 229 -6.24 1.42 13.94
CA THR A 229 -7.14 0.62 14.78
C THR A 229 -7.54 -0.65 14.03
N GLU A 230 -7.63 -1.76 14.74
CA GLU A 230 -7.93 -3.06 14.16
C GLU A 230 -9.34 -3.13 13.53
N LYS A 231 -9.46 -3.86 12.41
CA LYS A 231 -10.71 -3.97 11.64
C LYS A 231 -10.94 -5.39 11.15
N GLY A 232 -12.20 -5.76 10.99
CA GLY A 232 -12.60 -7.07 10.46
C GLY A 232 -12.02 -8.20 11.32
N LEU A 233 -11.39 -9.17 10.65
CA LEU A 233 -10.80 -10.34 11.31
C LEU A 233 -9.68 -9.99 12.30
N ALA A 234 -9.00 -8.86 12.12
CA ALA A 234 -7.97 -8.39 13.06
C ALA A 234 -8.54 -8.18 14.48
N LYS A 235 -9.84 -7.93 14.64
CA LYS A 235 -10.48 -7.85 15.97
C LYS A 235 -10.36 -9.13 16.78
N LYS A 236 -10.15 -10.28 16.13
CA LYS A 236 -9.99 -11.59 16.77
C LYS A 236 -8.55 -12.09 16.70
N ASP A 237 -7.60 -11.20 16.45
CA ASP A 237 -6.20 -11.58 16.37
C ASP A 237 -5.66 -11.99 17.75
N GLU A 238 -5.09 -13.19 17.82
CA GLU A 238 -4.38 -13.73 18.98
C GLU A 238 -2.92 -14.06 18.62
N THR A 239 -2.49 -13.73 17.40
CA THR A 239 -1.13 -14.04 16.93
C THR A 239 -0.09 -13.02 17.38
N GLY A 240 -0.55 -11.88 17.92
CA GLY A 240 0.28 -10.72 18.23
C GLY A 240 0.52 -9.83 17.02
N PHE A 241 -0.25 -9.95 15.93
CA PHE A 241 -0.21 -9.05 14.78
C PHE A 241 -0.81 -7.69 15.14
N VAL A 242 -1.91 -7.70 15.89
CA VAL A 242 -2.45 -6.53 16.57
C VAL A 242 -1.72 -6.34 17.89
N VAL A 243 -1.24 -5.13 18.12
CA VAL A 243 -0.49 -4.74 19.32
C VAL A 243 -1.48 -4.21 20.35
N GLU A 244 -1.38 -4.71 21.59
CA GLU A 244 -2.08 -4.10 22.71
C GLU A 244 -1.39 -2.78 23.06
N PRO A 245 -2.10 -1.64 23.02
CA PRO A 245 -1.52 -0.37 23.46
C PRO A 245 -1.17 -0.50 24.94
N ALA A 246 0.01 0.00 25.34
CA ALA A 246 0.35 0.10 26.75
C ALA A 246 -0.75 0.95 27.41
N LEU A 247 -1.41 0.39 28.44
CA LEU A 247 -2.34 1.17 29.26
C LEU A 247 -1.54 2.33 29.85
N THR A 248 -1.84 3.56 29.42
CA THR A 248 -1.43 4.73 30.17
C THR A 248 -2.13 4.60 31.52
N SER A 249 -1.38 4.26 32.56
CA SER A 249 -1.85 4.36 33.94
C SER A 249 -2.37 5.78 34.11
N VAL A 250 -3.67 5.95 34.24
CA VAL A 250 -4.26 7.22 34.64
C VAL A 250 -3.84 7.39 36.10
N HIS A 251 -2.78 8.18 36.32
CA HIS A 251 -2.38 8.64 37.65
C HIS A 251 -3.27 9.80 38.09
#